data_AF-A0A9R1Q5X9-F1
#
_entry.id   AF-A0A9R1Q5X9-F1
#
_cell.length_a   1.000
_cell.length_b   1.000
_cell.length_c   1.000
_cell.angle_alpha   90.00
_cell.angle_beta   90.00
_cell.angle_gamma   90.00
#
_symmetry.space_group_name_H-M   'P 1'
#
loop_
_entity.id
_entity.type
_entity.pdbx_description
1 polymer ?
#
loop_
_entity_poly.entity_id
_entity_poly.type
_entity_poly.pdbx_seq_one_letter_code
_entity_poly.pdbx_strand_id
1 'polypeptide(L)'
;MTRRAAAILMLTLSLPAAALLVAAVDVAVDTIRLPSDGGEGLTTSKGGKEQTLPLPDKVVAPREGNVGGVLEEEERPWACCNSTVCTKSMPPTCRCLDEVEECAAACKHCEPSGFNPAFHVCNDQYHGDPGPTCAKEERPWACCDRTVCTKSFPPTCRCLDEVEECAPACKRCEPFGINPNRHVCNDQYHGDPGPKCGKDDDDDDDTSGSPSLAAATQMQLLLVSVILLFVQRP
;
A
#
# COMPACT_ATOMS: atom_id res chain seq x y z
N MET A 1 -24.29 -39.51 -47.39
CA MET A 1 -25.51 -39.03 -46.71
C MET A 1 -25.61 -39.69 -45.35
N THR A 2 -25.24 -39.00 -44.28
CA THR A 2 -25.52 -39.45 -42.90
C THR A 2 -25.56 -38.20 -42.01
N ARG A 3 -26.76 -37.65 -41.86
CA ARG A 3 -27.09 -36.59 -40.90
C ARG A 3 -26.98 -37.18 -39.50
N ARG A 4 -26.09 -36.66 -38.65
CA ARG A 4 -26.16 -36.92 -37.20
C ARG A 4 -26.80 -35.70 -36.54
N ALA A 5 -27.99 -35.94 -36.02
CA ALA A 5 -28.85 -34.96 -35.39
C ALA A 5 -28.20 -34.36 -34.14
N ALA A 6 -28.29 -33.04 -34.03
CA ALA A 6 -27.96 -32.30 -32.82
C ALA A 6 -29.06 -32.55 -31.77
N ALA A 7 -28.67 -33.09 -30.62
CA ALA A 7 -29.52 -33.13 -29.44
C ALA A 7 -29.17 -31.92 -28.56
N ILE A 8 -30.03 -30.91 -28.59
CA ILE A 8 -29.97 -29.71 -27.74
C ILE A 8 -30.69 -30.07 -26.44
N LEU A 9 -29.95 -30.22 -25.36
CA LEU A 9 -30.48 -30.52 -24.03
C LEU A 9 -30.77 -29.20 -23.31
N MET A 10 -31.99 -28.69 -23.45
CA MET A 10 -32.47 -27.49 -22.75
C MET A 10 -32.70 -27.84 -21.28
N LEU A 11 -31.77 -27.44 -20.41
CA LEU A 11 -31.92 -27.54 -18.96
C LEU A 11 -32.88 -26.44 -18.46
N THR A 12 -34.04 -26.89 -18.00
CA THR A 12 -35.10 -26.09 -17.41
C THR A 12 -34.69 -25.54 -16.04
N LEU A 13 -34.74 -24.22 -15.87
CA LEU A 13 -34.63 -23.53 -14.59
C LEU A 13 -35.70 -24.02 -13.62
N SER A 14 -35.30 -24.37 -12.39
CA SER A 14 -36.22 -24.48 -11.26
C SER A 14 -35.96 -23.31 -10.30
N LEU A 15 -36.91 -22.37 -10.24
CA LEU A 15 -37.00 -21.34 -9.20
C LEU A 15 -37.85 -21.91 -8.05
N PRO A 16 -37.32 -22.05 -6.83
CA PRO A 16 -38.18 -22.12 -5.66
C PRO A 16 -38.62 -20.70 -5.28
N ALA A 17 -39.89 -20.40 -5.56
CA ALA A 17 -40.61 -19.30 -4.96
C ALA A 17 -40.83 -19.62 -3.47
N ALA A 18 -40.20 -18.88 -2.57
CA ALA A 18 -40.57 -18.83 -1.17
C ALA A 18 -41.06 -17.42 -0.85
N ALA A 19 -42.35 -17.32 -0.56
CA ALA A 19 -43.08 -16.11 -0.26
C ALA A 19 -42.87 -15.65 1.19
N LEU A 20 -42.73 -14.33 1.35
CA LEU A 20 -43.31 -13.45 2.38
C LEU A 20 -43.48 -13.98 3.81
N LEU A 21 -42.71 -13.39 4.74
CA LEU A 21 -43.24 -12.87 6.01
C LEU A 21 -42.56 -11.53 6.33
N VAL A 22 -43.29 -10.44 6.12
CA VAL A 22 -42.98 -9.11 6.66
C VAL A 22 -43.53 -9.08 8.07
N ALA A 23 -42.67 -9.06 9.07
CA ALA A 23 -43.04 -8.62 10.42
C ALA A 23 -42.77 -7.11 10.49
N ALA A 24 -43.83 -6.32 10.42
CA ALA A 24 -43.79 -4.92 10.80
C ALA A 24 -43.65 -4.86 12.34
N VAL A 25 -42.54 -4.28 12.81
CA VAL A 25 -42.46 -3.76 14.18
C VAL A 25 -42.30 -2.26 14.04
N ASP A 26 -43.40 -1.55 14.29
CA ASP A 26 -43.43 -0.12 14.52
C ASP A 26 -42.54 0.21 15.73
N VAL A 27 -41.44 0.90 15.51
CA VAL A 27 -40.77 1.71 16.55
C VAL A 27 -40.49 3.08 15.98
N ALA A 28 -40.96 4.06 16.73
CA ALA A 28 -41.01 5.48 16.47
C ALA A 28 -39.71 6.06 15.87
N VAL A 29 -39.89 6.82 14.79
CA VAL A 29 -38.96 7.88 14.38
C VAL A 29 -39.07 8.98 15.44
N ASP A 30 -38.17 8.95 16.42
CA ASP A 30 -37.92 10.12 17.25
C ASP A 30 -36.97 11.04 16.48
N THR A 31 -37.54 12.09 15.92
CA THR A 31 -36.84 13.21 15.30
C THR A 31 -35.80 13.77 16.26
N ILE A 32 -34.52 13.48 16.00
CA ILE A 32 -33.41 14.18 16.64
C ILE A 32 -33.47 15.65 16.21
N ARG A 33 -34.00 16.49 17.10
CA ARG A 33 -33.85 17.95 17.06
C ARG A 33 -32.37 18.29 17.17
N LEU A 34 -31.81 18.87 16.13
CA LEU A 34 -30.59 19.68 16.22
C LEU A 34 -30.93 21.02 16.89
N PRO A 35 -30.18 21.47 17.92
CA PRO A 35 -30.05 22.88 18.21
C PRO A 35 -28.83 23.42 17.49
N SER A 36 -29.07 24.35 16.57
CA SER A 36 -28.08 25.26 16.03
C SER A 36 -28.35 26.66 16.60
N ASP A 37 -27.26 27.38 16.87
CA ASP A 37 -27.11 28.84 16.93
C ASP A 37 -27.08 29.60 18.27
N GLY A 38 -26.23 30.64 18.26
CA GLY A 38 -26.18 31.81 19.16
C GLY A 38 -25.47 31.57 20.50
N GLY A 39 -24.33 32.19 20.84
CA GLY A 39 -23.96 33.59 20.61
C GLY A 39 -24.43 34.46 21.78
N GLU A 40 -23.52 35.31 22.27
CA GLU A 40 -23.70 36.41 23.23
C GLU A 40 -23.35 36.12 24.71
N GLY A 41 -22.41 36.91 25.23
CA GLY A 41 -21.87 36.81 26.57
C GLY A 41 -22.53 37.76 27.58
N LEU A 42 -22.18 37.61 28.85
CA LEU A 42 -21.97 38.74 29.76
C LEU A 42 -21.26 38.28 31.04
N THR A 43 -20.35 39.15 31.47
CA THR A 43 -19.50 39.25 32.66
C THR A 43 -19.98 38.60 33.97
N THR A 44 -19.02 38.14 34.79
CA THR A 44 -18.82 38.67 36.15
C THR A 44 -17.35 38.59 36.56
N SER A 45 -16.81 39.75 36.96
CA SER A 45 -15.49 39.97 37.52
C SER A 45 -15.47 39.69 39.02
N LYS A 46 -14.39 39.07 39.54
CA LYS A 46 -14.01 39.21 40.95
C LYS A 46 -12.50 39.03 41.17
N GLY A 47 -11.82 40.16 41.34
CA GLY A 47 -10.93 40.38 42.48
C GLY A 47 -9.47 39.91 42.41
N GLY A 48 -8.63 40.74 41.80
CA GLY A 48 -7.33 41.25 42.27
C GLY A 48 -6.43 40.44 43.21
N LYS A 49 -5.16 40.29 42.79
CA LYS A 49 -4.01 40.81 43.52
C LYS A 49 -2.80 41.01 42.59
N GLU A 50 -2.40 42.26 42.52
CA GLU A 50 -1.22 42.84 41.88
C GLU A 50 0.03 42.48 42.68
N GLN A 51 1.09 41.97 42.03
CA GLN A 51 2.48 42.09 42.48
C GLN A 51 3.42 42.17 41.27
N THR A 52 3.77 43.41 40.93
CA THR A 52 5.09 43.93 40.60
C THR A 52 6.10 43.01 39.88
N LEU A 53 6.36 43.36 38.61
CA LEU A 53 7.55 43.02 37.84
C LEU A 53 8.85 43.39 38.58
N PRO A 54 9.90 42.57 38.43
CA PRO A 54 11.05 43.06 37.66
C PRO A 54 11.58 42.03 36.66
N LEU A 55 11.88 42.50 35.44
CA LEU A 55 12.75 41.82 34.48
C LEU A 55 14.14 41.59 35.10
N PRO A 56 14.83 40.54 34.65
CA PRO A 56 16.08 40.85 33.95
C PRO A 56 16.15 40.20 32.57
N ASP A 57 16.61 41.03 31.62
CA ASP A 57 17.32 40.63 30.41
C ASP A 57 18.14 39.37 30.64
N LYS A 58 17.89 38.32 29.84
CA LYS A 58 18.93 37.56 29.12
C LYS A 58 18.37 36.99 27.82
N VAL A 59 18.73 37.66 26.74
CA VAL A 59 18.78 37.14 25.38
C VAL A 59 19.60 35.84 25.40
N VAL A 60 18.93 34.71 25.18
CA VAL A 60 19.56 33.46 24.78
C VAL A 60 18.82 32.99 23.52
N ALA A 61 19.62 32.75 22.49
CA ALA A 61 19.28 32.50 21.10
C ALA A 61 18.12 31.51 20.90
N PRO A 62 17.40 31.61 19.75
CA PRO A 62 16.52 30.52 19.33
C PRO A 62 17.41 29.30 19.14
N ARG A 63 17.23 28.29 19.99
CA ARG A 63 17.62 26.94 19.61
C ARG A 63 16.73 26.62 18.43
N GLU A 64 17.35 26.48 17.27
CA GLU A 64 16.75 25.88 16.09
C GLU A 64 16.13 24.55 16.54
N GLY A 65 14.82 24.59 16.76
CA GLY A 65 14.03 23.39 16.80
C GLY A 65 14.24 22.79 15.42
N ASN A 66 14.97 21.69 15.38
CA ASN A 66 15.06 20.83 14.23
C ASN A 66 13.63 20.34 13.94
N VAL A 67 12.87 21.15 13.19
CA VAL A 67 11.63 20.73 12.53
C VAL A 67 12.05 19.92 11.29
N GLY A 68 12.82 18.87 11.55
CA GLY A 68 12.77 17.67 10.73
C GLY A 68 11.60 16.88 11.28
N GLY A 69 10.38 17.33 10.97
CA GLY A 69 9.23 16.45 11.02
C GLY A 69 9.49 15.37 10.00
N VAL A 70 10.18 14.30 10.42
CA VAL A 70 9.95 12.98 9.86
C VAL A 70 8.47 12.79 10.10
N LEU A 71 7.67 13.01 9.07
CA LEU A 71 6.30 12.54 9.08
C LEU A 71 6.44 11.07 9.45
N GLU A 72 5.97 10.69 10.63
CA GLU A 72 5.91 9.30 11.03
C GLU A 72 5.14 8.62 9.91
N GLU A 73 5.86 7.93 9.02
CA GLU A 73 5.26 7.17 7.93
C GLU A 73 4.38 6.16 8.66
N GLU A 74 3.07 6.40 8.63
CA GLU A 74 2.14 5.69 9.50
C GLU A 74 2.33 4.20 9.22
N GLU A 75 2.79 3.43 10.21
CA GLU A 75 3.20 2.06 9.97
C GLU A 75 1.98 1.24 9.51
N ARG A 76 2.15 0.51 8.41
CA ARG A 76 1.08 -0.28 7.81
C ARG A 76 0.56 -1.33 8.80
N PRO A 77 -0.77 -1.44 9.05
CA PRO A 77 -1.31 -2.29 10.14
C PRO A 77 -1.17 -3.80 9.90
N TRP A 78 -0.80 -4.22 8.69
CA TRP A 78 -0.64 -5.62 8.29
C TRP A 78 0.61 -5.82 7.44
N ALA A 79 1.22 -7.01 7.51
CA ALA A 79 2.36 -7.35 6.67
C ALA A 79 1.95 -7.66 5.22
N CYS A 80 0.82 -8.36 5.06
CA CYS A 80 0.22 -8.78 3.80
C CYS A 80 -1.31 -8.76 3.93
N CYS A 81 -2.03 -8.72 2.81
CA CYS A 81 -3.48 -8.81 2.82
C CYS A 81 -4.03 -9.45 1.53
N ASN A 82 -4.83 -10.51 1.64
CA ASN A 82 -5.49 -11.15 0.50
C ASN A 82 -6.77 -10.42 0.07
N SER A 83 -7.51 -9.87 1.03
CA SER A 83 -8.83 -9.26 0.83
C SER A 83 -8.77 -7.75 1.10
N THR A 84 -8.12 -7.01 0.19
CA THR A 84 -7.98 -5.56 0.32
C THR A 84 -9.16 -4.80 -0.28
N VAL A 85 -9.59 -3.74 0.39
CA VAL A 85 -10.57 -2.78 -0.14
C VAL A 85 -9.97 -1.38 -0.07
N CYS A 86 -9.84 -0.75 -1.22
CA CYS A 86 -9.17 0.54 -1.37
C CYS A 86 -10.05 1.57 -2.10
N THR A 87 -9.87 2.84 -1.76
CA THR A 87 -10.42 3.96 -2.55
C THR A 87 -9.75 4.05 -3.91
N LYS A 88 -10.43 4.68 -4.87
CA LYS A 88 -9.87 4.96 -6.22
C LYS A 88 -9.08 6.27 -6.27
N SER A 89 -8.32 6.58 -5.22
CA SER A 89 -7.44 7.76 -5.14
C SER A 89 -5.97 7.34 -5.27
N MET A 90 -5.09 8.32 -5.49
CA MET A 90 -3.64 8.11 -5.53
C MET A 90 -2.94 9.11 -4.58
N PRO A 91 -2.37 8.64 -3.45
CA PRO A 91 -2.41 7.26 -2.95
C PRO A 91 -3.82 6.84 -2.45
N PRO A 92 -4.10 5.52 -2.37
CA PRO A 92 -5.38 5.02 -1.92
C PRO A 92 -5.47 4.95 -0.39
N THR A 93 -6.67 5.03 0.14
CA THR A 93 -6.96 4.63 1.53
C THR A 93 -7.53 3.22 1.50
N CYS A 94 -6.88 2.30 2.19
CA CYS A 94 -7.11 0.86 2.15
C CYS A 94 -7.48 0.30 3.53
N ARG A 95 -8.24 -0.80 3.51
CA ARG A 95 -8.51 -1.67 4.67
C ARG A 95 -8.25 -3.11 4.28
N CYS A 96 -7.76 -3.90 5.23
CA CYS A 96 -7.65 -5.34 5.06
C CYS A 96 -8.85 -6.06 5.68
N LEU A 97 -9.48 -6.94 4.92
CA LEU A 97 -10.63 -7.74 5.35
C LEU A 97 -10.28 -9.20 5.62
N ASP A 98 -8.99 -9.51 5.78
CA ASP A 98 -8.57 -10.86 6.11
C ASP A 98 -9.04 -11.21 7.52
N GLU A 99 -9.69 -12.38 7.64
CA GLU A 99 -10.03 -12.98 8.92
C GLU A 99 -8.79 -13.70 9.47
N VAL A 100 -8.34 -13.28 10.65
CA VAL A 100 -7.16 -13.83 11.34
C VAL A 100 -7.56 -14.32 12.73
N GLU A 101 -6.84 -15.31 13.28
CA GLU A 101 -7.06 -15.74 14.67
C GLU A 101 -6.57 -14.68 15.67
N GLU A 102 -5.48 -13.99 15.33
CA GLU A 102 -4.89 -12.91 16.12
C GLU A 102 -4.46 -11.78 15.18
N CYS A 103 -4.78 -10.53 15.53
CA CYS A 103 -4.36 -9.38 14.75
C CYS A 103 -2.85 -9.12 14.88
N ALA A 104 -2.25 -8.56 13.83
CA ALA A 104 -0.88 -8.09 13.89
C ALA A 104 -0.70 -7.01 14.96
N ALA A 105 0.48 -6.94 15.57
CA ALA A 105 0.79 -5.96 16.62
C ALA A 105 0.65 -4.50 16.16
N ALA A 106 0.79 -4.23 14.86
CA ALA A 106 0.61 -2.91 14.27
C ALA A 106 -0.87 -2.50 14.14
N CYS A 107 -1.81 -3.46 14.26
CA CYS A 107 -3.24 -3.17 14.21
C CYS A 107 -3.74 -2.61 15.55
N LYS A 108 -4.31 -1.40 15.51
CA LYS A 108 -4.87 -0.67 16.66
C LYS A 108 -6.32 -1.09 16.95
N HIS A 109 -7.11 -1.38 15.92
CA HIS A 109 -8.52 -1.72 16.02
C HIS A 109 -8.80 -3.15 15.54
N CYS A 110 -8.51 -4.13 16.39
CA CYS A 110 -8.83 -5.54 16.16
C CYS A 110 -10.22 -5.87 16.72
N GLU A 111 -11.15 -6.29 15.85
CA GLU A 111 -12.52 -6.63 16.28
C GLU A 111 -12.91 -8.05 15.81
N PRO A 112 -13.78 -8.76 16.55
CA PRO A 112 -14.29 -10.07 16.13
C PRO A 112 -15.00 -10.02 14.78
N SER A 113 -14.82 -11.06 13.96
CA SER A 113 -15.54 -11.19 12.70
C SER A 113 -17.02 -11.49 12.97
N GLY A 114 -17.90 -10.98 12.11
CA GLY A 114 -19.35 -10.99 12.35
C GLY A 114 -20.00 -12.39 12.38
N PHE A 115 -19.31 -13.43 11.89
CA PHE A 115 -19.85 -14.78 11.80
C PHE A 115 -19.25 -15.76 12.82
N ASN A 116 -18.01 -15.54 13.26
CA ASN A 116 -17.34 -16.41 14.20
C ASN A 116 -16.45 -15.57 15.14
N PRO A 117 -16.75 -15.54 16.46
CA PRO A 117 -15.97 -14.75 17.41
C PRO A 117 -14.53 -15.25 17.58
N ALA A 118 -14.18 -16.43 17.06
CA ALA A 118 -12.82 -16.95 17.05
C ALA A 118 -11.91 -16.28 16.00
N PHE A 119 -12.48 -15.60 15.01
CA PHE A 119 -11.72 -14.83 14.03
C PHE A 119 -11.90 -13.34 14.25
N HIS A 120 -10.89 -12.57 13.88
CA HIS A 120 -10.83 -11.13 14.02
C HIS A 120 -10.47 -10.50 12.68
N VAL A 121 -10.88 -9.25 12.50
CA VAL A 121 -10.52 -8.42 11.34
C VAL A 121 -9.88 -7.15 11.87
N CYS A 122 -8.79 -6.73 11.23
CA CYS A 122 -8.18 -5.44 11.51
C CYS A 122 -8.97 -4.32 10.83
N ASN A 123 -9.56 -3.42 11.61
CA ASN A 123 -10.38 -2.32 11.09
C ASN A 123 -9.62 -1.02 10.83
N ASP A 124 -8.31 -1.02 11.03
CA ASP A 124 -7.46 0.11 10.73
C ASP A 124 -7.53 0.47 9.24
N GLN A 125 -7.53 1.78 8.99
CA GLN A 125 -7.37 2.33 7.64
C GLN A 125 -5.92 2.73 7.44
N TYR A 126 -5.40 2.43 6.26
CA TYR A 126 -4.04 2.77 5.87
C TYR A 126 -4.07 3.63 4.61
N HIS A 127 -3.32 4.74 4.59
CA HIS A 127 -3.22 5.62 3.43
C HIS A 127 -1.91 5.36 2.68
N GLY A 128 -1.98 4.59 1.60
CA GLY A 128 -0.80 4.16 0.85
C GLY A 128 -1.02 2.83 0.13
N ASP A 129 0.09 2.23 -0.31
CA ASP A 129 0.07 0.90 -0.91
C ASP A 129 -0.23 -0.20 0.14
N PRO A 130 -1.28 -1.02 -0.01
CA PRO A 130 -1.68 -2.04 0.96
C PRO A 130 -0.64 -3.16 1.07
N GLY A 131 0.33 -3.20 0.16
CA GLY A 131 1.39 -4.19 0.06
C GLY A 131 0.92 -5.50 -0.56
N PRO A 132 1.70 -6.58 -0.36
CA PRO A 132 1.49 -7.81 -1.08
C PRO A 132 0.31 -8.62 -0.53
N THR A 133 -0.19 -9.54 -1.34
CA THR A 133 -1.06 -10.63 -0.88
C THR A 133 -0.29 -11.56 0.07
N CYS A 134 -1.00 -12.24 0.98
CA CYS A 134 -0.37 -13.19 1.90
C CYS A 134 0.04 -14.48 1.22
N ALA A 135 -0.67 -14.88 0.17
CA ALA A 135 -0.15 -15.85 -0.77
C ALA A 135 1.04 -15.21 -1.52
N LYS A 136 2.22 -15.80 -1.39
CA LYS A 136 3.38 -15.50 -2.24
C LYS A 136 3.14 -16.12 -3.62
N GLU A 137 2.18 -15.59 -4.36
CA GLU A 137 2.13 -15.88 -5.79
C GLU A 137 3.26 -15.12 -6.45
N GLU A 138 4.22 -15.88 -6.98
CA GLU A 138 5.32 -15.31 -7.73
C GLU A 138 4.77 -14.72 -9.03
N ARG A 139 5.14 -13.47 -9.29
CA ARG A 139 4.73 -12.77 -10.51
C ARG A 139 5.22 -13.58 -11.73
N PRO A 140 4.38 -13.78 -12.78
CA PRO A 140 4.76 -14.61 -13.92
C PRO A 140 5.89 -14.03 -14.80
N TRP A 141 6.35 -12.81 -14.52
CA TRP A 141 7.41 -12.09 -15.23
C TRP A 141 8.25 -11.25 -14.26
N ALA A 142 9.53 -11.05 -14.59
CA ALA A 142 10.45 -10.24 -13.77
C ALA A 142 10.23 -8.73 -13.95
N CYS A 143 10.08 -8.28 -15.20
CA CYS A 143 9.76 -6.92 -15.61
C CYS A 143 8.69 -6.97 -16.71
N CYS A 144 8.02 -5.85 -17.01
CA CYS A 144 7.09 -5.79 -18.14
C CYS A 144 6.94 -4.39 -18.76
N ASP A 145 7.29 -4.27 -20.04
CA ASP A 145 7.14 -3.05 -20.84
C ASP A 145 5.71 -2.80 -21.28
N ARG A 146 4.99 -3.85 -21.68
CA ARG A 146 3.62 -3.76 -22.20
C ARG A 146 2.65 -4.40 -21.21
N THR A 147 2.33 -3.65 -20.15
CA THR A 147 1.39 -4.06 -19.10
C THR A 147 -0.05 -3.68 -19.47
N VAL A 148 -0.98 -4.60 -19.26
CA VAL A 148 -2.43 -4.33 -19.34
C VAL A 148 -3.08 -4.75 -18.05
N CYS A 149 -3.69 -3.79 -17.36
CA CYS A 149 -4.23 -3.96 -16.02
C CYS A 149 -5.72 -3.55 -15.93
N THR A 150 -6.45 -4.18 -15.02
CA THR A 150 -7.77 -3.69 -14.61
C THR A 150 -7.66 -2.33 -13.91
N LYS A 151 -8.77 -1.59 -13.82
CA LYS A 151 -8.84 -0.32 -13.08
C LYS A 151 -9.15 -0.51 -11.58
N SER A 152 -8.95 -1.72 -11.06
CA SER A 152 -9.05 -2.01 -9.63
C SER A 152 -7.73 -1.70 -8.93
N PHE A 153 -7.75 -1.65 -7.60
CA PHE A 153 -6.56 -1.50 -6.80
C PHE A 153 -6.63 -2.48 -5.60
N PRO A 154 -5.74 -3.50 -5.53
CA PRO A 154 -4.70 -3.84 -6.50
C PRO A 154 -5.27 -4.23 -7.88
N PRO A 155 -4.53 -4.00 -8.98
CA PRO A 155 -4.98 -4.38 -10.30
C PRO A 155 -4.77 -5.89 -10.55
N THR A 156 -5.55 -6.45 -11.46
CA THR A 156 -5.21 -7.71 -12.13
C THR A 156 -4.57 -7.37 -13.47
N CYS A 157 -3.31 -7.77 -13.65
CA CYS A 157 -2.46 -7.40 -14.77
C CYS A 157 -2.07 -8.61 -15.63
N ARG A 158 -1.76 -8.32 -16.89
CA ARG A 158 -1.13 -9.22 -17.87
C ARG A 158 0.06 -8.52 -18.49
N CYS A 159 1.11 -9.29 -18.79
CA CYS A 159 2.23 -8.79 -19.58
C CYS A 159 2.11 -9.26 -21.03
N LEU A 160 2.28 -8.33 -21.97
CA LEU A 160 2.21 -8.59 -23.41
C LEU A 160 3.58 -8.51 -24.08
N ASP A 161 4.65 -8.65 -23.30
CA ASP A 161 6.01 -8.63 -23.83
C ASP A 161 6.29 -9.90 -24.62
N GLU A 162 6.91 -9.71 -25.78
CA GLU A 162 7.35 -10.77 -26.66
C GLU A 162 8.79 -11.16 -26.28
N VAL A 163 8.92 -12.25 -25.53
CA VAL A 163 10.21 -12.73 -25.01
C VAL A 163 10.71 -13.93 -25.80
N GLU A 164 12.01 -14.22 -25.74
CA GLU A 164 12.56 -15.44 -26.34
C GLU A 164 12.15 -16.67 -25.53
N GLU A 165 12.24 -16.57 -24.20
CA GLU A 165 11.82 -17.57 -23.24
C GLU A 165 11.00 -16.91 -22.12
N CYS A 166 9.90 -17.55 -21.72
CA CYS A 166 9.13 -17.06 -20.58
C CYS A 166 9.87 -17.33 -19.25
N ALA A 167 9.60 -16.49 -18.25
CA ALA A 167 10.09 -16.71 -16.90
C ALA A 167 9.54 -18.04 -16.32
N PRO A 168 10.26 -18.68 -15.38
CA PRO A 168 9.86 -19.98 -14.82
C PRO A 168 8.53 -19.95 -14.07
N ALA A 169 8.14 -18.79 -13.53
CA ALA A 169 6.85 -18.60 -12.86
C ALA A 169 5.66 -18.56 -13.84
N CYS A 170 5.91 -18.37 -15.14
CA CYS A 170 4.88 -18.39 -16.16
C CYS A 170 4.38 -19.82 -16.43
N LYS A 171 3.12 -20.08 -16.11
CA LYS A 171 2.45 -21.37 -16.31
C LYS A 171 1.98 -21.55 -17.75
N ARG A 172 1.66 -20.47 -18.46
CA ARG A 172 1.16 -20.49 -19.85
C ARG A 172 2.02 -19.63 -20.77
N CYS A 173 3.11 -20.23 -21.24
CA CYS A 173 4.01 -19.67 -22.23
C CYS A 173 3.63 -20.17 -23.63
N GLU A 174 3.16 -19.27 -24.50
CA GLU A 174 2.69 -19.65 -25.84
C GLU A 174 3.41 -18.82 -26.91
N PRO A 175 3.66 -19.39 -28.11
CA PRO A 175 4.29 -18.67 -29.20
C PRO A 175 3.41 -17.51 -29.67
N PHE A 176 4.04 -16.37 -29.98
CA PHE A 176 3.36 -15.19 -30.47
C PHE A 176 3.13 -15.26 -31.98
N GLY A 177 1.88 -15.52 -32.38
CA GLY A 177 1.49 -15.56 -33.78
C GLY A 177 2.13 -16.72 -34.55
N ILE A 178 2.81 -16.41 -35.66
CA ILE A 178 3.44 -17.41 -36.55
C ILE A 178 4.92 -17.61 -36.20
N ASN A 179 5.51 -16.72 -35.38
CA ASN A 179 6.93 -16.78 -35.05
C ASN A 179 7.15 -17.77 -33.88
N PRO A 180 7.74 -18.96 -34.12
CA PRO A 180 7.93 -19.95 -33.06
C PRO A 180 9.02 -19.58 -32.05
N ASN A 181 9.82 -18.54 -32.34
CA ASN A 181 10.96 -18.12 -31.52
C ASN A 181 10.61 -16.97 -30.55
N ARG A 182 9.37 -16.49 -30.55
CA ARG A 182 8.89 -15.44 -29.64
C ARG A 182 7.70 -15.97 -28.89
N HIS A 183 7.68 -15.77 -27.59
CA HIS A 183 6.65 -16.26 -26.69
C HIS A 183 6.04 -15.09 -25.92
N VAL A 184 4.79 -15.25 -25.51
CA VAL A 184 4.11 -14.34 -24.58
C VAL A 184 3.60 -15.15 -23.40
N CYS A 185 3.80 -14.61 -22.20
CA CYS A 185 3.20 -15.19 -20.99
C CYS A 185 1.73 -14.77 -20.88
N ASN A 186 0.81 -15.74 -20.94
CA ASN A 186 -0.63 -15.49 -20.89
C ASN A 186 -1.24 -15.50 -19.48
N ASP A 187 -0.40 -15.53 -18.46
CA ASP A 187 -0.86 -15.51 -17.08
C ASP A 187 -1.37 -14.15 -16.63
N GLN A 188 -2.32 -14.19 -15.70
CA GLN A 188 -2.85 -13.02 -15.02
C GLN A 188 -2.26 -12.99 -13.62
N TYR A 189 -1.88 -11.81 -13.17
CA TYR A 189 -1.32 -11.58 -11.84
C TYR A 189 -2.15 -10.54 -11.11
N HIS A 190 -2.57 -10.81 -9.88
CA HIS A 190 -3.24 -9.81 -9.04
C HIS A 190 -2.22 -9.13 -8.14
N GLY A 191 -1.98 -7.85 -8.38
CA GLY A 191 -0.94 -7.08 -7.70
C GLY A 191 -0.19 -6.16 -8.64
N ASP A 192 0.89 -5.59 -8.13
CA ASP A 192 1.76 -4.69 -8.89
C ASP A 192 2.42 -5.41 -10.09
N PRO A 193 2.28 -4.89 -11.31
CA PRO A 193 2.82 -5.53 -12.50
C PRO A 193 4.36 -5.51 -12.57
N GLY A 194 5.03 -4.73 -11.73
CA GLY A 194 6.47 -4.61 -11.67
C GLY A 194 7.07 -3.50 -12.50
N PRO A 195 8.41 -3.41 -12.47
CA PRO A 195 9.15 -2.40 -13.20
C PRO A 195 9.08 -2.66 -14.71
N LYS A 196 9.42 -1.62 -15.48
CA LYS A 196 9.68 -1.74 -16.92
C LYS A 196 10.96 -2.53 -17.17
N CYS A 197 11.07 -3.11 -18.36
CA CYS A 197 12.27 -3.83 -18.78
C CYS A 197 13.30 -2.84 -19.33
N GLY A 198 14.46 -2.80 -18.68
CA GLY A 198 15.56 -1.91 -19.02
C GLY A 198 16.65 -2.07 -17.97
N LYS A 199 17.86 -1.60 -18.26
CA LYS A 199 18.78 -1.27 -17.17
C LYS A 199 18.33 0.07 -16.63
N ASP A 200 18.30 0.23 -15.31
CA ASP A 200 18.26 1.54 -14.67
C ASP A 200 19.58 2.26 -15.01
N ASP A 201 19.70 2.73 -16.25
CA ASP A 201 20.74 3.65 -16.69
C ASP A 201 20.03 5.01 -16.85
N ASP A 202 20.29 5.91 -15.89
CA ASP A 202 20.02 7.36 -15.94
C ASP A 202 18.59 7.88 -15.68
N ASP A 203 18.16 7.86 -14.41
CA ASP A 203 17.29 8.91 -13.83
C ASP A 203 18.00 9.53 -12.61
N ASP A 204 19.24 9.98 -12.81
CA ASP A 204 19.80 11.09 -12.04
C ASP A 204 19.17 12.39 -12.59
N ASP A 205 17.90 12.66 -12.28
CA ASP A 205 17.34 14.02 -12.43
C ASP A 205 17.82 14.87 -11.25
N ASP A 206 18.98 15.46 -11.51
CA ASP A 206 19.57 16.60 -10.84
C ASP A 206 18.53 17.74 -10.67
N THR A 207 18.14 18.03 -9.44
CA THR A 207 17.93 19.43 -9.03
C THR A 207 18.34 19.66 -7.58
N SER A 208 19.52 20.27 -7.45
CA SER A 208 19.96 21.17 -6.38
C SER A 208 20.56 20.56 -5.10
N GLY A 209 21.86 20.25 -5.19
CA GLY A 209 22.74 20.18 -4.02
C GLY A 209 24.20 20.15 -4.45
N SER A 210 24.83 21.33 -4.58
CA SER A 210 26.26 21.47 -4.91
C SER A 210 27.18 20.59 -4.05
N PRO A 211 28.36 20.19 -4.57
CA PRO A 211 29.15 19.10 -4.03
C PRO A 211 29.95 19.51 -2.79
N SER A 212 29.76 18.81 -1.68
CA SER A 212 30.69 18.88 -0.56
C SER A 212 31.81 17.84 -0.76
N LEU A 213 32.96 18.32 -1.26
CA LEU A 213 34.25 17.64 -1.22
C LEU A 213 34.65 17.31 0.22
N ALA A 214 34.30 16.13 0.75
CA ALA A 214 34.81 15.67 2.04
C ALA A 214 34.68 14.16 2.28
N ALA A 215 35.11 13.28 1.37
CA ALA A 215 35.22 11.84 1.70
C ALA A 215 36.17 11.07 0.78
N ALA A 216 37.42 11.53 0.59
CA ALA A 216 38.42 10.76 -0.16
C ALA A 216 39.81 10.82 0.48
N THR A 217 39.90 10.82 1.81
CA THR A 217 41.18 10.97 2.54
C THR A 217 41.42 9.95 3.65
N GLN A 218 40.68 8.83 3.69
CA GLN A 218 40.96 7.74 4.64
C GLN A 218 41.53 6.45 4.03
N MET A 219 41.34 6.19 2.72
CA MET A 219 41.88 4.96 2.10
C MET A 219 43.32 5.11 1.55
N GLN A 220 43.85 6.33 1.42
CA GLN A 220 45.21 6.56 0.91
C GLN A 220 46.30 6.62 1.99
N LEU A 221 45.96 6.94 3.24
CA LEU A 221 46.93 6.93 4.35
C LEU A 221 47.33 5.51 4.77
N LEU A 222 46.42 4.54 4.65
CA LEU A 222 46.73 3.13 4.96
C LEU A 222 47.72 2.53 3.96
N LEU A 223 47.63 2.87 2.68
CA LEU A 223 48.57 2.39 1.65
C LEU A 223 49.98 2.98 1.85
N VAL A 224 50.11 4.26 2.22
CA VAL A 224 51.41 4.88 2.48
C VAL A 224 52.05 4.33 3.77
N SER A 225 51.27 4.06 4.82
CA SER A 225 51.78 3.43 6.05
C SER A 225 52.20 1.97 5.84
N VAL A 226 51.48 1.19 5.02
CA VAL A 226 51.89 -0.19 4.69
C VAL A 226 53.19 -0.18 3.88
N ILE A 227 53.34 0.70 2.89
CA ILE A 227 54.56 0.80 2.09
C ILE A 227 55.78 1.20 2.96
N LEU A 228 55.63 2.14 3.90
CA LEU A 228 56.73 2.53 4.79
C LEU A 228 57.16 1.43 5.77
N LEU A 229 56.24 0.54 6.18
CA LEU A 229 56.57 -0.62 7.02
C LEU A 229 57.36 -1.72 6.26
N PHE A 230 57.23 -1.81 4.94
CA PHE A 230 57.96 -2.78 4.12
C PHE A 230 59.38 -2.34 3.74
N VAL A 231 59.68 -1.03 3.75
CA VAL A 231 61.01 -0.51 3.36
C VAL A 231 61.97 -0.38 4.55
N GLN A 232 61.48 -0.44 5.79
CA GLN A 232 62.32 -0.30 7.01
C GLN A 232 62.61 -1.61 7.77
N ARG A 233 62.34 -2.77 7.19
CA ARG A 233 62.85 -4.04 7.71
C ARG A 233 64.16 -4.40 6.98
N PRO A 234 65.35 -4.22 7.60
CA PRO A 234 66.59 -4.75 7.07
C PRO A 234 66.63 -6.28 7.14
#